data_AF-A0A947QJK7-F1
#
_entry.id   AF-A0A947QJK7-F1
#
_cell.length_a   1.000
_cell.length_b   1.000
_cell.length_c   1.000
_cell.angle_alpha   90.00
_cell.angle_beta   90.00
_cell.angle_gamma   90.00
#
_symmetry.space_group_name_H-M   'P 1'
#
loop_
_entity.id
_entity.type
_entity.pdbx_description
1 polymer ?
#
loop_
_entity_poly.entity_id
_entity_poly.type
_entity_poly.pdbx_seq_one_letter_code
_entity_poly.pdbx_strand_id
1 'polypeptide(L)'
;MRSKAFIFAALALVSMVFAPYSWAQDQVDADVDPSQTPPAIAVPDAPAAQAAVVPKADALLYYKQGRDLEAAGKSAEAAAKYRESVAICDRELKADPTRMDAHTVKCWSNFRLAKYRDVVDLGAAALKIKFDARIVEVMGEAYFHLSDDASSIRYLQRYIDNVGEYGDRVPTAYFYMAESFVRQRRLDHADIAYSLAVYREPGIARWWYRHAALVEALGEYQRALDLYGKALRLSPGMAEAVAGQSRVKARL
;
A
#
# COMPACT_ATOMS: atom_id res chain seq x y z
N MET A 1 -27.62 -49.68 -19.06
CA MET A 1 -28.87 -48.88 -19.16
C MET A 1 -28.45 -47.41 -19.11
N ARG A 2 -28.47 -46.73 -20.27
CA ARG A 2 -29.39 -45.61 -20.64
C ARG A 2 -29.15 -44.35 -19.78
N SER A 3 -28.96 -43.14 -20.29
CA SER A 3 -29.21 -42.57 -21.61
C SER A 3 -28.43 -41.25 -21.79
N LYS A 4 -28.13 -40.94 -23.05
CA LYS A 4 -27.65 -39.65 -23.57
C LYS A 4 -28.72 -38.57 -23.40
N ALA A 5 -28.30 -37.30 -23.28
CA ALA A 5 -29.12 -36.13 -23.61
C ALA A 5 -28.27 -35.12 -24.40
N PHE A 6 -28.61 -35.00 -25.68
CA PHE A 6 -28.22 -33.92 -26.60
C PHE A 6 -28.97 -32.64 -26.21
N ILE A 7 -28.31 -31.48 -26.29
CA ILE A 7 -29.00 -30.20 -26.51
C ILE A 7 -28.26 -29.45 -27.63
N PHE A 8 -28.96 -29.32 -28.76
CA PHE A 8 -28.73 -28.38 -29.85
C PHE A 8 -29.54 -27.10 -29.57
N ALA A 9 -28.99 -25.92 -29.87
CA ALA A 9 -29.66 -24.68 -30.31
C ALA A 9 -28.72 -23.48 -30.08
N ALA A 10 -28.64 -22.43 -30.88
CA ALA A 10 -29.11 -22.14 -32.23
C ALA A 10 -28.33 -20.89 -32.68
N LEU A 11 -27.94 -20.86 -33.96
CA LEU A 11 -27.29 -19.74 -34.63
C LEU A 11 -28.25 -18.53 -34.70
N ALA A 12 -27.82 -17.35 -34.26
CA ALA A 12 -28.51 -16.09 -34.55
C ALA A 12 -27.90 -15.44 -35.79
N LEU A 13 -28.70 -15.40 -36.86
CA LEU A 13 -28.42 -14.76 -38.14
C LEU A 13 -28.44 -13.23 -38.02
N VAL A 14 -27.40 -12.58 -38.56
CA VAL A 14 -27.34 -11.14 -38.82
C VAL A 14 -28.12 -10.85 -40.10
N SER A 15 -29.19 -10.06 -40.01
CA SER A 15 -29.93 -9.56 -41.18
C SER A 15 -29.57 -8.10 -41.41
N MET A 16 -28.73 -7.85 -42.43
CA MET A 16 -28.55 -6.54 -43.05
C MET A 16 -29.77 -6.22 -43.93
N VAL A 17 -30.50 -5.17 -43.59
CA VAL A 17 -31.53 -4.60 -44.46
C VAL A 17 -30.89 -3.53 -45.34
N PHE A 18 -30.78 -3.81 -46.63
CA PHE A 18 -30.51 -2.83 -47.68
C PHE A 18 -31.81 -2.11 -48.04
N ALA A 19 -31.84 -0.78 -47.93
CA ALA A 19 -32.90 0.05 -48.51
C ALA A 19 -32.49 0.50 -49.93
N PRO A 20 -33.39 0.47 -50.92
CA PRO A 20 -33.08 0.87 -52.29
C PRO A 20 -33.06 2.39 -52.46
N TYR A 21 -32.09 2.85 -53.25
CA TYR A 21 -31.95 4.22 -53.74
C TYR A 21 -33.10 4.53 -54.73
N SER A 22 -33.89 5.57 -54.46
CA SER A 22 -34.88 6.12 -55.38
C SER A 22 -34.39 7.50 -55.85
N TRP A 23 -34.31 7.66 -57.16
CA TRP A 23 -33.97 8.90 -57.84
C TRP A 23 -35.26 9.69 -58.06
N ALA A 24 -35.47 10.76 -57.29
CA ALA A 24 -36.48 11.77 -57.59
C ALA A 24 -35.81 12.91 -58.37
N GLN A 25 -36.27 13.14 -59.59
CA GLN A 25 -35.92 14.32 -60.39
C GLN A 25 -36.61 15.54 -59.77
N ASP A 26 -35.82 16.45 -59.18
CA ASP A 26 -36.33 17.78 -58.83
C ASP A 26 -36.37 18.65 -60.10
N GLN A 27 -37.59 19.05 -60.45
CA GLN A 27 -37.84 20.14 -61.39
C GLN A 27 -37.33 21.45 -60.78
N VAL A 28 -36.60 22.21 -61.59
CA VAL A 28 -36.14 23.56 -61.27
C VAL A 28 -37.27 24.51 -61.63
N ASP A 29 -38.08 24.91 -60.65
CA ASP A 29 -38.94 26.09 -60.77
C ASP A 29 -38.13 27.34 -60.41
N ALA A 30 -37.93 28.17 -61.42
CA ALA A 30 -37.27 29.45 -61.33
C ALA A 30 -38.29 30.54 -60.97
N ASP A 31 -38.24 31.02 -59.73
CA ASP A 31 -38.73 32.34 -59.34
C ASP A 31 -38.05 32.74 -58.01
N VAL A 32 -36.88 33.38 -58.09
CA VAL A 32 -36.19 33.99 -56.94
C VAL A 32 -36.00 35.48 -57.20
N ASP A 33 -36.73 36.26 -56.41
CA ASP A 33 -36.66 37.72 -56.31
C ASP A 33 -35.24 38.18 -55.91
N PRO A 34 -34.56 39.02 -56.72
CA PRO A 34 -33.17 39.42 -56.47
C PRO A 34 -32.98 40.44 -55.32
N SER A 35 -34.03 40.78 -54.57
CA SER A 35 -33.95 41.76 -53.48
C SER A 35 -33.88 41.18 -52.05
N GLN A 36 -33.90 39.85 -51.90
CA GLN A 36 -33.78 39.21 -50.58
C GLN A 36 -32.35 38.77 -50.27
N THR A 37 -31.77 39.33 -49.20
CA THR A 37 -30.49 38.85 -48.65
C THR A 37 -30.73 37.49 -47.99
N PRO A 38 -30.02 36.41 -48.38
CA PRO A 38 -30.23 35.10 -47.77
C PRO A 38 -29.85 35.14 -46.28
N PRO A 39 -30.61 34.46 -45.40
CA PRO A 39 -30.30 34.41 -43.99
C PRO A 39 -28.95 33.75 -43.76
N ALA A 40 -28.14 34.33 -42.87
CA ALA A 40 -26.85 33.78 -42.48
C ALA A 40 -27.02 32.34 -41.97
N ILE A 41 -26.44 31.38 -42.69
CA ILE A 41 -26.35 30.00 -42.23
C ILE A 41 -25.41 30.01 -41.02
N ALA A 42 -25.98 29.79 -39.83
CA ALA A 42 -25.20 29.59 -38.63
C ALA A 42 -24.35 28.33 -38.82
N VAL A 43 -23.02 28.51 -38.94
CA VAL A 43 -22.08 27.41 -38.83
C VAL A 43 -22.21 26.87 -37.41
N PRO A 44 -22.59 25.60 -37.18
CA PRO A 44 -22.63 25.05 -35.84
C PRO A 44 -21.24 25.13 -35.24
N ASP A 45 -21.14 25.67 -34.03
CA ASP A 45 -19.89 25.70 -33.27
C ASP A 45 -19.27 24.30 -33.28
N ALA A 46 -17.97 24.24 -33.62
CA ALA A 46 -17.21 23.00 -33.55
C ALA A 46 -17.45 22.37 -32.17
N PRO A 47 -17.77 21.06 -32.09
CA PRO A 47 -18.03 20.42 -30.81
C PRO A 47 -16.82 20.68 -29.91
N ALA A 48 -17.07 21.35 -28.78
CA ALA A 48 -16.05 21.66 -27.80
C ALA A 48 -15.22 20.39 -27.57
N ALA A 49 -13.92 20.47 -27.88
CA ALA A 49 -13.01 19.36 -27.72
C ALA A 49 -13.21 18.81 -26.31
N GLN A 50 -13.75 17.60 -26.18
CA GLN A 50 -13.86 16.93 -24.90
C GLN A 50 -12.45 16.92 -24.34
N ALA A 51 -12.25 17.69 -23.26
CA ALA A 51 -10.96 17.76 -22.59
C ALA A 51 -10.53 16.32 -22.35
N ALA A 52 -9.41 15.93 -22.97
CA ALA A 52 -8.87 14.59 -22.80
C ALA A 52 -8.91 14.27 -21.31
N VAL A 53 -9.60 13.20 -20.93
CA VAL A 53 -9.65 12.75 -19.54
C VAL A 53 -8.21 12.45 -19.17
N VAL A 54 -7.55 13.41 -18.53
CA VAL A 54 -6.19 13.25 -18.04
C VAL A 54 -6.27 12.05 -17.09
N PRO A 55 -5.55 10.94 -17.35
CA PRO A 55 -5.62 9.77 -16.50
C PRO A 55 -5.34 10.24 -15.07
N LYS A 56 -6.30 10.00 -14.17
CA LYS A 56 -6.21 10.46 -12.79
C LYS A 56 -4.91 9.90 -12.21
N ALA A 57 -3.96 10.77 -11.90
CA ALA A 57 -2.70 10.37 -11.29
C ALA A 57 -3.02 9.62 -10.00
N ASP A 58 -2.60 8.36 -9.91
CA ASP A 58 -2.90 7.47 -8.79
C ASP A 58 -1.75 7.51 -7.78
N ALA A 59 -1.99 8.10 -6.60
CA ALA A 59 -0.99 8.17 -5.54
C ALA A 59 -0.49 6.79 -5.10
N LEU A 60 -1.37 5.78 -5.14
CA LEU A 60 -1.03 4.42 -4.73
C LEU A 60 -0.09 3.76 -5.75
N LEU A 61 -0.26 4.05 -7.05
CA LEU A 61 0.65 3.58 -8.09
C LEU A 61 2.08 4.07 -7.84
N TYR A 62 2.26 5.37 -7.59
CA TYR A 62 3.59 5.92 -7.31
C TYR A 62 4.19 5.38 -6.01
N TYR A 63 3.36 5.16 -4.98
CA TYR A 63 3.83 4.48 -3.77
C TYR A 63 4.34 3.06 -4.06
N LYS A 64 3.58 2.26 -4.83
CA LYS A 64 3.98 0.90 -5.23
C LYS A 64 5.28 0.90 -6.04
N GLN A 65 5.39 1.78 -7.04
CA GLN A 65 6.64 1.95 -7.80
C GLN A 65 7.83 2.30 -6.90
N GLY A 66 7.63 3.16 -5.90
CA GLY A 66 8.66 3.45 -4.91
C GLY A 66 9.06 2.22 -4.09
N ARG A 67 8.10 1.38 -3.68
CA ARG A 67 8.37 0.11 -2.98
C ARG A 67 9.18 -0.86 -3.83
N ASP A 68 8.83 -0.99 -5.11
CA ASP A 68 9.55 -1.87 -6.05
C ASP A 68 10.99 -1.40 -6.26
N LEU A 69 11.19 -0.09 -6.39
CA LEU A 69 12.53 0.52 -6.50
C LEU A 69 13.37 0.32 -5.25
N GLU A 70 12.78 0.42 -4.05
CA GLU A 70 13.51 0.15 -2.82
C GLU A 70 13.90 -1.33 -2.69
N ALA A 71 13.02 -2.25 -3.07
CA ALA A 71 13.34 -3.67 -3.13
C ALA A 71 14.48 -3.97 -4.12
N ALA A 72 14.62 -3.17 -5.18
CA ALA A 72 15.74 -3.21 -6.12
C ALA A 72 17.00 -2.45 -5.64
N GLY A 73 17.03 -1.90 -4.42
CA GLY A 73 18.16 -1.15 -3.87
C GLY A 73 18.31 0.29 -4.39
N LYS A 74 17.32 0.81 -5.12
CA LYS A 74 17.35 2.13 -5.76
C LYS A 74 16.72 3.21 -4.89
N SER A 75 17.33 3.48 -3.73
CA SER A 75 16.73 4.35 -2.70
C SER A 75 16.41 5.78 -3.15
N ALA A 76 17.25 6.38 -4.00
CA ALA A 76 17.02 7.76 -4.49
C ALA A 76 15.82 7.83 -5.44
N GLU A 77 15.69 6.87 -6.36
CA GLU A 77 14.56 6.75 -7.28
C GLU A 77 13.26 6.45 -6.50
N ALA A 78 13.33 5.56 -5.51
CA ALA A 78 12.22 5.28 -4.61
C ALA A 78 11.73 6.55 -3.88
N ALA A 79 12.66 7.33 -3.31
CA ALA A 79 12.34 8.60 -2.65
C ALA A 79 11.70 9.63 -3.59
N ALA A 80 12.08 9.65 -4.88
CA ALA A 80 11.40 10.49 -5.87
C ALA A 80 9.94 10.04 -6.06
N LYS A 81 9.69 8.74 -6.18
CA LYS A 81 8.34 8.18 -6.33
C LYS A 81 7.44 8.42 -5.12
N TYR A 82 7.99 8.30 -3.91
CA TYR A 82 7.23 8.65 -2.70
C TYR A 82 6.86 10.13 -2.65
N ARG A 83 7.74 11.04 -3.11
CA ARG A 83 7.42 12.47 -3.20
C ARG A 83 6.32 12.76 -4.23
N GLU A 84 6.35 12.08 -5.38
CA GLU A 84 5.27 12.17 -6.39
C GLU A 84 3.94 11.67 -5.81
N SER A 85 3.94 10.56 -5.07
CA SER A 85 2.77 10.04 -4.36
C SER A 85 2.20 11.05 -3.36
N VAL A 86 3.06 11.67 -2.53
CA VAL A 86 2.65 12.71 -1.57
C VAL A 86 2.01 13.91 -2.28
N ALA A 87 2.60 14.40 -3.38
CA ALA A 87 2.08 15.53 -4.13
C ALA A 87 0.70 15.26 -4.77
N ILE A 88 0.41 14.00 -5.12
CA ILE A 88 -0.93 13.61 -5.56
C ILE A 88 -1.89 13.62 -4.37
N CYS A 89 -1.53 12.99 -3.25
CA CYS A 89 -2.37 13.00 -2.04
C CYS A 89 -2.69 14.41 -1.56
N ASP A 90 -1.74 15.35 -1.62
CA ASP A 90 -1.96 16.75 -1.23
C ASP A 90 -3.04 17.41 -2.08
N ARG A 91 -3.06 17.16 -3.39
CA ARG A 91 -4.11 17.65 -4.29
C ARG A 91 -5.45 16.99 -4.00
N GLU A 92 -5.46 15.69 -3.72
CA GLU A 92 -6.68 14.97 -3.35
C GLU A 92 -7.29 15.47 -2.05
N LEU A 93 -6.47 15.68 -1.02
CA LEU A 93 -6.90 16.16 0.30
C LEU A 93 -7.30 17.65 0.27
N LYS A 94 -6.75 18.45 -0.65
CA LYS A 94 -7.23 19.81 -0.89
C LYS A 94 -8.65 19.83 -1.49
N ALA A 95 -8.94 18.88 -2.39
CA ALA A 95 -10.26 18.75 -3.01
C ALA A 95 -11.28 18.10 -2.06
N ASP A 96 -10.86 17.11 -1.29
CA ASP A 96 -11.67 16.36 -0.33
C ASP A 96 -10.82 15.99 0.90
N PRO A 97 -10.89 16.80 1.98
CA PRO A 97 -10.14 16.55 3.21
C PRO A 97 -10.51 15.26 3.94
N THR A 98 -11.65 14.64 3.59
CA THR A 98 -12.18 13.45 4.26
C THR A 98 -11.78 12.13 3.59
N ARG A 99 -11.04 12.19 2.47
CA ARG A 99 -10.58 11.02 1.72
C ARG A 99 -9.55 10.20 2.50
N MET A 100 -10.02 9.18 3.21
CA MET A 100 -9.19 8.33 4.06
C MET A 100 -8.09 7.57 3.31
N ASP A 101 -8.29 7.18 2.05
CA ASP A 101 -7.26 6.52 1.25
C ASP A 101 -6.08 7.45 0.93
N ALA A 102 -6.35 8.73 0.67
CA ALA A 102 -5.30 9.72 0.44
C ALA A 102 -4.48 9.98 1.71
N HIS A 103 -5.13 10.05 2.88
CA HIS A 103 -4.45 10.11 4.18
C HIS A 103 -3.57 8.87 4.40
N THR A 104 -4.10 7.69 4.13
CA THR A 104 -3.39 6.41 4.29
C THR A 104 -2.15 6.34 3.42
N VAL A 105 -2.30 6.56 2.11
CA VAL A 105 -1.17 6.51 1.15
C VAL A 105 -0.14 7.59 1.46
N LYS A 106 -0.58 8.79 1.88
CA LYS A 106 0.35 9.86 2.28
C LYS A 106 1.09 9.52 3.57
N CYS A 107 0.47 8.86 4.54
CA CYS A 107 1.15 8.35 5.74
C CYS A 107 2.22 7.33 5.34
N TRP A 108 1.89 6.35 4.49
CA TRP A 108 2.86 5.36 4.02
C TRP A 108 4.04 6.02 3.28
N SER A 109 3.76 6.92 2.33
CA SER A 109 4.82 7.61 1.58
C SER A 109 5.70 8.48 2.47
N ASN A 110 5.14 9.20 3.45
CA ASN A 110 5.94 9.97 4.42
C ASN A 110 6.76 9.07 5.34
N PHE A 111 6.23 7.92 5.75
CA PHE A 111 6.98 6.94 6.54
C PHE A 111 8.22 6.47 5.77
N ARG A 112 8.07 6.14 4.48
CA ARG A 112 9.19 5.73 3.61
C ARG A 112 10.20 6.85 3.34
N LEU A 113 9.77 8.10 3.43
CA LEU A 113 10.64 9.28 3.38
C LEU A 113 11.28 9.63 4.74
N ALA A 114 11.12 8.78 5.75
CA ALA A 114 11.57 9.02 7.13
C ALA A 114 10.99 10.30 7.78
N LYS A 115 9.84 10.79 7.27
CA LYS A 115 9.12 11.94 7.81
C LYS A 115 8.14 11.50 8.90
N TYR A 116 8.67 10.88 9.96
CA TYR A 116 7.85 10.23 10.99
C TYR A 116 6.94 11.20 11.76
N ARG A 117 7.39 12.46 11.95
CA ARG A 117 6.53 13.50 12.56
C ARG A 117 5.32 13.81 11.68
N ASP A 118 5.52 13.98 10.37
CA ASP A 118 4.42 14.20 9.43
C ASP A 118 3.41 13.04 9.42
N VAL A 119 3.89 11.79 9.59
CA VAL A 119 3.02 10.60 9.70
C VAL A 119 2.11 10.70 10.91
N VAL A 120 2.66 11.01 12.09
CA VAL A 120 1.84 11.05 13.32
C VAL A 120 0.86 12.22 13.31
N ASP A 121 1.26 13.39 12.79
CA ASP A 121 0.40 14.56 12.72
C ASP A 121 -0.74 14.35 11.71
N LEU A 122 -0.43 13.83 10.53
CA LEU A 122 -1.42 13.51 9.50
C LEU A 122 -2.36 12.41 9.97
N GLY A 123 -1.82 11.33 10.54
CA GLY A 123 -2.61 10.22 11.05
C GLY A 123 -3.55 10.66 12.19
N ALA A 124 -3.08 11.49 13.11
CA ALA A 124 -3.92 12.05 14.17
C ALA A 124 -5.07 12.91 13.63
N ALA A 125 -4.83 13.70 12.58
CA ALA A 125 -5.89 14.46 11.91
C ALA A 125 -6.91 13.54 11.21
N ALA A 126 -6.42 12.53 10.48
CA ALA A 126 -7.27 11.57 9.76
C ALA A 126 -8.16 10.74 10.71
N LEU A 127 -7.62 10.32 11.86
CA LEU A 127 -8.36 9.53 12.85
C LEU A 127 -9.47 10.32 13.57
N LYS A 128 -9.52 11.66 13.46
CA LYS A 128 -10.67 12.47 13.89
C LYS A 128 -11.86 12.36 12.93
N ILE A 129 -11.60 12.00 11.67
CA ILE A 129 -12.61 11.85 10.63
C ILE A 129 -13.24 10.46 10.74
N LYS A 130 -12.39 9.42 10.64
CA LYS A 130 -12.81 8.03 10.75
C LYS A 130 -11.63 7.17 11.20
N PHE A 131 -11.93 6.14 11.98
CA PHE A 131 -10.94 5.11 12.30
C PHE A 131 -10.48 4.37 11.05
N ASP A 132 -9.16 4.19 10.91
CA ASP A 132 -8.54 3.35 9.89
C ASP A 132 -7.33 2.62 10.49
N ALA A 133 -7.39 1.30 10.53
CA ALA A 133 -6.35 0.47 11.12
C ALA A 133 -4.99 0.61 10.41
N ARG A 134 -4.99 0.90 9.09
CA ARG A 134 -3.76 1.10 8.29
C ARG A 134 -2.98 2.32 8.75
N ILE A 135 -3.68 3.38 9.16
CA ILE A 135 -3.08 4.59 9.69
C ILE A 135 -2.56 4.34 11.12
N VAL A 136 -3.33 3.63 11.94
CA VAL A 136 -2.90 3.28 13.31
C VAL A 136 -1.62 2.44 13.32
N GLU A 137 -1.50 1.48 12.41
CA GLU A 137 -0.30 0.66 12.25
C GLU A 137 0.94 1.50 11.92
N VAL A 138 0.90 2.28 10.83
CA VAL A 138 2.05 3.11 10.43
C VAL A 138 2.38 4.21 11.45
N MET A 139 1.39 4.72 12.20
CA MET A 139 1.65 5.62 13.33
C MET A 139 2.44 4.92 14.43
N GLY A 140 2.11 3.67 14.77
CA GLY A 140 2.85 2.87 15.74
C GLY A 140 4.33 2.73 15.38
N GLU A 141 4.62 2.37 14.12
CA GLU A 141 6.00 2.31 13.62
C GLU A 141 6.68 3.69 13.63
N ALA A 142 5.97 4.75 13.25
CA ALA A 142 6.51 6.10 13.25
C ALA A 142 6.92 6.55 14.66
N TYR A 143 6.10 6.24 15.69
CA TYR A 143 6.45 6.53 17.08
C TYR A 143 7.70 5.78 17.54
N PHE A 144 7.90 4.52 17.12
CA PHE A 144 9.12 3.78 17.38
C PHE A 144 10.36 4.50 16.82
N HIS A 145 10.29 5.00 15.57
CA HIS A 145 11.37 5.75 14.96
C HIS A 145 11.59 7.12 15.60
N LEU A 146 10.56 7.72 16.20
CA LEU A 146 10.65 8.93 17.00
C LEU A 146 11.15 8.69 18.43
N SER A 147 11.47 7.43 18.80
CA SER A 147 11.85 7.02 20.16
C SER A 147 10.77 7.28 21.23
N ASP A 148 9.51 7.42 20.82
CA ASP A 148 8.36 7.38 21.73
C ASP A 148 7.84 5.95 21.81
N ASP A 149 8.58 5.12 22.55
CA ASP A 149 8.31 3.69 22.67
C ASP A 149 6.95 3.41 23.34
N ALA A 150 6.47 4.32 24.20
CA ALA A 150 5.18 4.18 24.88
C ALA A 150 4.01 4.37 23.89
N SER A 151 4.06 5.41 23.05
CA SER A 151 3.06 5.60 21.99
C SER A 151 3.16 4.50 20.93
N SER A 152 4.38 4.07 20.56
CA SER A 152 4.58 2.93 19.65
C SER A 152 3.79 1.70 20.09
N ILE A 153 4.03 1.21 21.31
CA ILE A 153 3.33 0.04 21.87
C ILE A 153 1.82 0.26 21.89
N ARG A 154 1.35 1.44 22.34
CA ARG A 154 -0.09 1.75 22.42
C ARG A 154 -0.78 1.68 21.06
N TYR A 155 -0.18 2.26 20.03
CA TYR A 155 -0.77 2.27 18.68
C TYR A 155 -0.69 0.90 18.02
N LEU A 156 0.42 0.17 18.18
CA LEU A 156 0.56 -1.19 17.65
C LEU A 156 -0.40 -2.18 18.33
N GLN A 157 -0.61 -2.07 19.64
CA GLN A 157 -1.63 -2.85 20.34
C GLN A 157 -3.03 -2.52 19.81
N ARG A 158 -3.36 -1.22 19.68
CA ARG A 158 -4.64 -0.79 19.11
C ARG A 158 -4.84 -1.34 17.69
N TYR A 159 -3.80 -1.42 16.87
CA TYR A 159 -3.88 -2.04 15.55
C TYR A 159 -4.28 -3.52 15.68
N ILE A 160 -3.55 -4.30 16.48
CA ILE A 160 -3.80 -5.74 16.70
C ILE A 160 -5.23 -5.98 17.22
N ASP A 161 -5.69 -5.20 18.19
CA ASP A 161 -7.04 -5.32 18.76
C ASP A 161 -8.15 -5.12 17.72
N ASN A 162 -7.89 -4.35 16.66
CA ASN A 162 -8.89 -4.03 15.63
C ASN A 162 -8.84 -4.93 14.40
N VAL A 163 -7.66 -5.46 14.04
CA VAL A 163 -7.53 -6.37 12.88
C VAL A 163 -7.55 -7.85 13.27
N GLY A 164 -7.42 -8.15 14.56
CA GLY A 164 -7.29 -9.50 15.08
C GLY A 164 -5.89 -10.09 14.85
N GLU A 165 -5.65 -11.27 15.41
CA GLU A 165 -4.31 -11.88 15.43
C GLU A 165 -3.74 -12.28 14.07
N TYR A 166 -4.58 -12.34 13.04
CA TYR A 166 -4.22 -12.83 11.69
C TYR A 166 -4.07 -11.70 10.66
N GLY A 167 -4.08 -10.43 11.09
CA GLY A 167 -3.83 -9.31 10.17
C GLY A 167 -2.40 -9.34 9.60
N ASP A 168 -2.25 -9.01 8.31
CA ASP A 168 -0.99 -9.11 7.57
C ASP A 168 0.22 -8.44 8.25
N ARG A 169 -0.01 -7.34 8.97
CA ARG A 169 1.07 -6.56 9.62
C ARG A 169 1.23 -6.89 11.11
N VAL A 170 0.42 -7.79 11.67
CA VAL A 170 0.52 -8.21 13.09
C VAL A 170 1.91 -8.73 13.46
N PRO A 171 2.61 -9.55 12.63
CA PRO A 171 3.97 -9.98 12.95
C PRO A 171 4.94 -8.79 13.05
N THR A 172 4.78 -7.80 12.18
CA THR A 172 5.60 -6.57 12.19
C THR A 172 5.29 -5.71 13.40
N ALA A 173 4.01 -5.60 13.78
CA ALA A 173 3.60 -4.90 15.00
C ALA A 173 4.24 -5.52 16.25
N TYR A 174 4.20 -6.86 16.38
CA TYR A 174 4.88 -7.54 17.48
C TYR A 174 6.39 -7.30 17.48
N PHE A 175 7.05 -7.30 16.31
CA PHE A 175 8.48 -7.00 16.22
C PHE A 175 8.81 -5.60 16.75
N TYR A 176 8.08 -4.56 16.32
CA TYR A 176 8.32 -3.20 16.81
C TYR A 176 7.91 -2.99 18.27
N MET A 177 6.88 -3.69 18.76
CA MET A 177 6.56 -3.73 20.19
C MET A 177 7.72 -4.34 20.98
N ALA A 178 8.29 -5.46 20.51
CA ALA A 178 9.44 -6.09 21.15
C ALA A 178 10.63 -5.13 21.24
N GLU A 179 10.95 -4.44 20.15
CA GLU A 179 12.00 -3.43 20.11
C GLU A 179 11.77 -2.28 21.09
N SER A 180 10.52 -1.80 21.17
CA SER A 180 10.10 -0.76 22.11
C SER A 180 10.23 -1.24 23.55
N PHE A 181 9.89 -2.51 23.85
CA PHE A 181 10.07 -3.10 25.18
C PHE A 181 11.54 -3.28 25.56
N VAL A 182 12.42 -3.65 24.60
CA VAL A 182 13.87 -3.73 24.84
C VAL A 182 14.43 -2.38 25.28
N ARG A 183 14.06 -1.29 24.59
CA ARG A 183 14.50 0.08 24.95
C ARG A 183 14.01 0.49 26.35
N GLN A 184 12.82 0.04 26.74
CA GLN A 184 12.27 0.25 28.08
C GLN A 184 12.79 -0.74 29.14
N ARG A 185 13.74 -1.64 28.81
CA ARG A 185 14.23 -2.70 29.70
C ARG A 185 13.17 -3.67 30.21
N ARG A 186 12.02 -3.77 29.52
CA ARG A 186 10.94 -4.72 29.84
C ARG A 186 11.17 -6.04 29.11
N LEU A 187 12.22 -6.76 29.50
CA LEU A 187 12.76 -7.88 28.73
C LEU A 187 11.78 -9.05 28.58
N ASP A 188 10.99 -9.38 29.61
CA ASP A 188 9.98 -10.46 29.51
C ASP A 188 8.90 -10.15 28.47
N HIS A 189 8.46 -8.90 28.39
CA HIS A 189 7.47 -8.47 27.38
C HIS A 189 8.08 -8.48 25.98
N ALA A 190 9.34 -8.08 25.88
CA ALA A 190 10.08 -8.13 24.62
C ALA A 190 10.22 -9.58 24.12
N ASP A 191 10.48 -10.52 25.02
CA ASP A 191 10.64 -11.93 24.66
C ASP A 191 9.34 -12.55 24.13
N ILE A 192 8.22 -12.28 24.81
CA ILE A 192 6.90 -12.68 24.34
C ILE A 192 6.61 -12.08 22.97
N ALA A 193 6.79 -10.76 22.81
CA ALA A 193 6.51 -10.07 21.55
C ALA A 193 7.41 -10.58 20.41
N TYR A 194 8.70 -10.82 20.66
CA TYR A 194 9.58 -11.44 19.68
C TYR A 194 9.12 -12.85 19.29
N SER A 195 8.77 -13.67 20.27
CA SER A 195 8.31 -15.04 20.02
C SER A 195 7.08 -15.06 19.11
N LEU A 196 6.14 -14.13 19.30
CA LEU A 196 4.96 -13.97 18.47
C LEU A 196 5.32 -13.50 17.05
N ALA A 197 6.23 -12.53 16.92
CA ALA A 197 6.68 -12.05 15.61
C ALA A 197 7.28 -13.17 14.77
N VAL A 198 8.23 -13.94 15.32
CA VAL A 198 8.94 -15.01 14.60
C VAL A 198 8.11 -16.28 14.43
N TYR A 199 7.11 -16.52 15.29
CA TYR A 199 6.16 -17.62 15.11
C TYR A 199 5.24 -17.37 13.91
N ARG A 200 4.78 -16.13 13.74
CA ARG A 200 3.86 -15.76 12.66
C ARG A 200 4.57 -15.52 11.33
N GLU A 201 5.76 -14.92 11.36
CA GLU A 201 6.58 -14.69 10.18
C GLU A 201 7.99 -15.26 10.41
N PRO A 202 8.17 -16.57 10.16
CA PRO A 202 9.44 -17.24 10.42
C PRO A 202 10.50 -16.92 9.35
N GLY A 203 10.15 -16.27 8.23
CA GLY A 203 11.04 -16.05 7.09
C GLY A 203 12.08 -14.94 7.28
N ILE A 204 12.01 -14.16 8.35
CA ILE A 204 12.86 -12.97 8.52
C ILE A 204 14.04 -13.27 9.45
N ALA A 205 15.20 -13.57 8.85
CA ALA A 205 16.45 -13.88 9.56
C ALA A 205 16.81 -12.85 10.65
N ARG A 206 16.63 -11.56 10.35
CA ARG A 206 16.94 -10.46 11.27
C ARG A 206 16.10 -10.55 12.55
N TRP A 207 14.85 -10.99 12.48
CA TRP A 207 13.98 -11.06 13.65
C TRP A 207 14.43 -12.17 14.62
N TRP A 208 14.81 -13.34 14.09
CA TRP A 208 15.42 -14.40 14.88
C TRP A 208 16.71 -13.94 15.56
N TYR A 209 17.57 -13.21 14.85
CA TYR A 209 18.80 -12.64 15.43
C TYR A 209 18.50 -11.68 16.60
N ARG A 210 17.53 -10.77 16.42
CA ARG A 210 17.16 -9.81 17.48
C ARG A 210 16.57 -10.51 18.70
N HIS A 211 15.73 -11.51 18.47
CA HIS A 211 15.20 -12.36 19.54
C HIS A 211 16.33 -13.09 20.28
N ALA A 212 17.26 -13.72 19.54
CA ALA A 212 18.41 -14.41 20.11
C ALA A 212 19.28 -13.50 20.98
N ALA A 213 19.54 -12.26 20.53
CA ALA A 213 20.32 -11.28 21.29
C ALA A 213 19.64 -10.86 22.59
N LEU A 214 18.32 -10.73 22.60
CA LEU A 214 17.56 -10.49 23.83
C LEU A 214 17.68 -11.67 24.79
N VAL A 215 17.53 -12.90 24.29
CA VAL A 215 17.60 -14.12 25.10
C VAL A 215 19.02 -14.38 25.63
N GLU A 216 20.06 -14.04 24.85
CA GLU A 216 21.46 -14.00 25.31
C GLU A 216 21.60 -13.03 26.50
N ALA A 217 21.00 -11.84 26.41
CA ALA A 217 21.03 -10.84 27.48
C ALA A 217 20.27 -11.27 28.75
N LEU A 218 19.29 -12.17 28.63
CA LEU A 218 18.61 -12.82 29.75
C LEU A 218 19.44 -13.95 30.40
N GLY A 219 20.58 -14.32 29.80
CA GLY A 219 21.44 -15.41 30.28
C GLY A 219 20.98 -16.81 29.86
N GLU A 220 19.96 -16.91 29.02
CA GLU A 220 19.43 -18.17 28.52
C GLU A 220 20.22 -18.68 27.31
N TYR A 221 21.48 -19.02 27.54
CA TYR A 221 22.46 -19.32 26.49
C TYR A 221 22.01 -20.46 25.56
N GLN A 222 21.45 -21.55 26.09
CA GLN A 222 21.01 -22.66 25.24
C GLN A 222 19.90 -22.23 24.27
N ARG A 223 18.94 -21.43 24.74
CA ARG A 223 17.82 -20.93 23.92
C ARG A 223 18.30 -19.89 22.90
N ALA A 224 19.23 -19.01 23.30
CA ALA A 224 19.86 -18.06 22.40
C ALA A 224 20.62 -18.77 21.26
N LEU A 225 21.34 -19.86 21.56
CA LEU A 225 22.05 -20.67 20.57
C LEU A 225 21.11 -21.21 19.48
N ASP A 226 19.95 -21.73 19.87
CA ASP A 226 18.94 -22.24 18.94
C ASP A 226 18.36 -21.13 18.06
N LEU A 227 18.08 -19.96 18.64
CA LEU A 227 17.54 -18.80 17.93
C LEU A 227 18.57 -18.22 16.94
N TYR A 228 19.85 -18.11 17.33
CA TYR A 228 20.92 -17.76 16.39
C TYR A 228 21.04 -18.79 15.26
N GLY A 229 20.89 -20.08 15.57
CA GLY A 229 20.84 -21.14 14.57
C GLY A 229 19.71 -20.97 13.56
N LYS A 230 18.52 -20.54 14.01
CA LYS A 230 17.39 -20.21 13.10
C LYS A 230 17.72 -19.03 12.19
N ALA A 231 18.29 -17.95 12.73
CA ALA A 231 18.71 -16.79 11.94
C ALA A 231 19.72 -17.19 10.85
N LEU A 232 20.73 -17.99 11.21
CA LEU A 232 21.80 -18.43 10.31
C LEU A 232 21.33 -19.44 9.25
N ARG A 233 20.28 -20.24 9.51
CA ARG A 233 19.69 -21.09 8.46
C ARG A 233 19.03 -20.26 7.35
N LEU A 234 18.42 -19.12 7.71
CA LEU A 234 17.78 -18.22 6.75
C LEU A 234 18.80 -17.30 6.07
N SER A 235 19.84 -16.89 6.79
CA SER A 235 20.91 -16.04 6.27
C SER A 235 22.26 -16.50 6.81
N PRO A 236 22.92 -17.46 6.13
CA PRO A 236 24.19 -18.03 6.58
C PRO A 236 25.33 -17.01 6.74
N GLY A 237 25.28 -15.90 6.00
CA GLY A 237 26.27 -14.84 6.03
C GLY A 237 26.02 -13.72 7.04
N MET A 238 25.02 -13.85 7.93
CA MET A 238 24.70 -12.81 8.92
C MET A 238 25.76 -12.75 10.03
N ALA A 239 26.74 -11.86 9.85
CA ALA A 239 27.91 -11.73 10.73
C ALA A 239 27.55 -11.54 12.21
N GLU A 240 26.50 -10.75 12.50
CA GLU A 240 26.05 -10.49 13.86
C GLU A 240 25.51 -11.76 14.54
N ALA A 241 24.82 -12.62 13.79
CA ALA A 241 24.30 -13.88 14.29
C ALA A 241 25.42 -14.93 14.47
N VAL A 242 26.42 -14.95 13.58
CA VAL A 242 27.62 -15.80 13.74
C VAL A 242 28.37 -15.40 15.01
N ALA A 243 28.62 -14.11 15.19
CA ALA A 243 29.30 -13.60 16.39
C ALA A 243 28.52 -13.91 17.67
N GLY A 244 27.19 -13.72 17.66
CA GLY A 244 26.33 -14.09 18.79
C GLY A 244 26.36 -15.58 19.10
N GLN A 245 26.27 -16.42 18.08
CA GLN A 245 26.36 -17.87 18.26
C GLN A 245 27.69 -18.30 18.89
N SER A 246 28.81 -17.74 18.43
CA SER A 246 30.14 -18.02 18.99
C SER A 246 30.27 -17.58 20.45
N ARG A 247 29.76 -16.38 20.80
CA ARG A 247 29.76 -15.90 22.20
C ARG A 247 28.98 -16.83 23.11
N VAL A 248 27.78 -17.21 22.69
CA VAL A 248 26.89 -18.08 23.47
C VAL A 248 27.48 -19.48 23.64
N LYS A 249 28.07 -20.07 22.58
CA LYS A 249 28.75 -21.37 22.65
C LYS A 249 29.90 -21.39 23.66
N ALA A 250 30.62 -20.28 23.81
CA ALA A 250 31.72 -20.18 24.79
C ALA A 250 31.25 -20.08 26.26
N ARG A 251 29.94 -19.95 26.49
CA ARG A 251 29.32 -19.85 27.83
C ARG A 251 28.59 -21.11 28.27
N LEU A 252 28.47 -22.10 27.38
CA LEU A 252 27.88 -23.42 27.63
C LEU A 252 28.97 -24.41 28.01
#